data_AF-A0AA37S8T9-F1
#
_entry.id   AF-A0AA37S8T9-F1
#
_cell.length_a   1.000
_cell.length_b   1.000
_cell.length_c   1.000
_cell.angle_alpha   90.00
_cell.angle_beta   90.00
_cell.angle_gamma   90.00
#
_symmetry.space_group_name_H-M   'P 1'
#
loop_
_entity.id
_entity.type
_entity.pdbx_description
1 polymer ?
#
loop_
_entity_poly.entity_id
_entity_poly.type
_entity_poly.pdbx_seq_one_letter_code
_entity_poly.pdbx_strand_id
1 'polypeptide(L)'
;MSVPLNINLIIPFKDNKAGRLNLYRKEIEAFKEMLGQRVEELKEELVSLLGEDFELTLAARSDGNSRKYYWRFKSSKRDRKYNRLHADSIVEYLRVFDDERKLRLKETEEELIYINANLKLIKGMLDSIDQSVDEKAELRSAII
;
A
#
# COMPACT_ATOMS: atom_id res chain seq x y z
N MET A 1 -9.90 44.09 20.70
CA MET A 1 -9.73 43.41 21.99
C MET A 1 -9.18 42.03 21.72
N SER A 2 -7.94 41.75 22.16
CA SER A 2 -7.20 40.52 21.88
C SER A 2 -7.69 39.38 22.78
N VAL A 3 -8.02 38.23 22.18
CA VAL A 3 -8.28 37.00 22.91
C VAL A 3 -6.95 36.50 23.50
N PRO A 4 -6.84 36.20 24.79
CA PRO A 4 -5.60 35.70 25.35
C PRO A 4 -5.34 34.29 24.80
N LEU A 5 -4.17 34.10 24.19
CA LEU A 5 -3.66 32.78 23.81
C LEU A 5 -3.53 31.93 25.07
N ASN A 6 -4.33 30.88 25.17
CA ASN A 6 -4.22 29.88 26.23
C ASN A 6 -3.01 28.98 25.92
N ILE A 7 -1.82 29.44 26.29
CA ILE A 7 -0.56 28.68 26.17
C ILE A 7 -0.46 27.73 27.36
N ASN A 8 -1.33 26.72 27.39
CA ASN A 8 -1.18 25.54 28.25
C ASN A 8 -1.11 24.27 27.41
N LEU A 9 -0.31 24.31 26.34
CA LEU A 9 0.14 23.11 25.61
C LEU A 9 1.61 22.82 25.92
N ILE A 10 1.97 22.80 27.21
CA ILE A 10 3.17 22.08 27.65
C ILE A 10 2.67 20.72 28.14
N ILE A 11 2.40 19.81 27.21
CA ILE A 11 2.29 18.39 27.55
C ILE A 11 3.68 17.98 28.03
N PRO A 12 3.85 17.49 29.27
CA PRO A 12 5.16 17.09 29.75
C PRO A 12 5.64 15.91 28.89
N PHE A 13 6.71 16.13 28.11
CA PHE A 13 7.37 15.12 27.28
C PHE A 13 7.94 13.93 28.07
N LYS A 14 7.82 13.94 29.40
CA LYS A 14 8.57 13.03 30.27
C LYS A 14 8.02 11.60 30.31
N ASP A 15 6.75 11.35 29.97
CA ASP A 15 6.20 9.98 30.09
C ASP A 15 5.25 9.52 28.98
N ASN A 16 5.15 10.23 27.85
CA ASN A 16 4.19 9.84 26.80
C ASN A 16 4.76 8.81 25.79
N LYS A 17 5.54 7.83 26.25
CA LYS A 17 6.11 6.77 25.38
C LYS A 17 5.02 5.94 24.69
N ALA A 18 3.91 5.65 25.39
CA ALA A 18 2.75 4.98 24.81
C ALA A 18 2.04 5.86 23.77
N GLY A 19 1.91 7.16 24.02
CA GLY A 19 1.35 8.11 23.05
C GLY A 19 2.18 8.21 21.76
N ARG A 20 3.51 8.16 21.85
CA ARG A 20 4.40 8.13 20.67
C ARG A 20 4.28 6.84 19.87
N LEU A 21 4.20 5.68 20.52
CA LEU A 21 4.01 4.40 19.83
C LEU A 21 2.69 4.39 19.05
N ASN A 22 1.60 4.86 19.69
CA ASN A 22 0.30 4.97 19.03
C ASN A 22 0.31 5.96 17.86
N LEU A 23 1.07 7.06 17.98
CA LEU A 23 1.25 8.02 16.89
C LEU A 23 1.97 7.36 15.70
N TYR A 24 3.10 6.68 15.93
CA TYR A 24 3.81 5.99 14.85
C TYR A 24 2.98 4.89 14.20
N ARG A 25 2.23 4.10 14.99
CA ARG A 25 1.32 3.08 14.45
C ARG A 25 0.25 3.72 13.55
N LYS A 26 -0.30 4.85 13.99
CA LYS A 26 -1.30 5.61 13.21
C LYS A 26 -0.70 6.16 11.92
N GLU A 27 0.53 6.69 11.94
CA GLU A 27 1.22 7.18 10.75
C GLU A 27 1.52 6.05 9.76
N ILE A 28 1.94 4.89 10.24
CA ILE A 28 2.21 3.70 9.42
C ILE A 28 0.91 3.19 8.75
N GLU A 29 -0.19 3.12 9.49
CA GLU A 29 -1.50 2.73 8.93
C GLU A 29 -2.02 3.78 7.93
N ALA A 30 -1.85 5.08 8.20
CA ALA A 30 -2.21 6.14 7.26
C ALA A 30 -1.39 6.05 5.96
N PHE A 31 -0.08 5.76 6.06
CA PHE A 31 0.77 5.56 4.89
C PHE A 31 0.33 4.36 4.06
N LYS A 32 -0.03 3.25 4.71
CA LYS A 32 -0.60 2.06 4.06
C LYS A 32 -1.92 2.35 3.36
N GLU A 33 -2.80 3.16 3.97
CA GLU A 33 -4.05 3.58 3.35
C GLU A 33 -3.81 4.43 2.11
N MET A 34 -2.90 5.40 2.18
CA MET A 34 -2.50 6.23 1.04
C MET A 34 -1.94 5.40 -0.11
N LEU A 35 -1.13 4.36 0.16
CA LEU A 35 -0.68 3.44 -0.88
C LEU A 35 -1.84 2.68 -1.53
N GLY A 36 -2.87 2.32 -0.76
CA GLY A 36 -4.09 1.72 -1.27
C GLY A 36 -4.88 2.67 -2.17
N GLN A 37 -5.03 3.92 -1.76
CA GLN A 37 -5.68 4.99 -2.53
C GLN A 37 -4.93 5.24 -3.84
N ARG A 38 -3.59 5.30 -3.81
CA ARG A 38 -2.79 5.47 -5.03
C ARG A 38 -3.03 4.38 -6.07
N VAL A 39 -3.25 3.13 -5.64
CA VAL A 39 -3.60 2.05 -6.59
C VAL A 39 -4.97 2.27 -7.21
N GLU A 40 -5.94 2.82 -6.48
CA GLU A 40 -7.25 3.14 -7.06
C GLU A 40 -7.14 4.31 -8.06
N GLU A 41 -6.36 5.35 -7.76
CA GLU A 41 -6.04 6.43 -8.71
C GLU A 41 -5.39 5.88 -9.99
N LEU A 42 -4.41 4.97 -9.86
CA LEU A 42 -3.79 4.32 -11.02
C LEU A 42 -4.81 3.56 -11.88
N LYS A 43 -5.83 2.93 -11.30
CA LYS A 43 -6.88 2.27 -12.09
C LYS A 43 -7.72 3.27 -12.88
N GLU A 44 -8.03 4.42 -12.28
CA GLU A 44 -8.78 5.50 -12.94
C GLU A 44 -7.94 6.11 -14.08
N GLU A 45 -6.66 6.38 -13.84
CA GLU A 45 -5.70 6.84 -14.85
C GLU A 45 -5.62 5.86 -16.04
N LEU A 46 -5.57 4.55 -15.78
CA LEU A 46 -5.56 3.53 -16.84
C LEU A 46 -6.82 3.58 -17.71
N VAL A 47 -8.00 3.76 -17.11
CA VAL A 47 -9.25 3.88 -17.87
C VAL A 47 -9.25 5.17 -18.71
N SER A 48 -8.76 6.28 -18.15
CA SER A 48 -8.67 7.55 -18.86
C SER A 48 -7.70 7.48 -20.07
N LEU A 49 -6.55 6.81 -19.91
CA LEU A 49 -5.51 6.72 -20.93
C LEU A 49 -5.77 5.68 -22.02
N LEU A 50 -6.35 4.53 -21.65
CA LEU A 50 -6.46 3.36 -22.53
C LEU A 50 -7.90 3.04 -22.94
N GLY A 51 -8.88 3.75 -22.36
CA GLY A 51 -10.30 3.60 -22.64
C GLY A 51 -10.97 2.53 -21.77
N GLU A 52 -12.32 2.53 -21.79
CA GLU A 52 -13.14 1.59 -21.01
C GLU A 52 -12.95 0.13 -21.45
N ASP A 53 -12.64 -0.08 -22.74
CA ASP A 53 -12.39 -1.39 -23.35
C ASP A 53 -11.04 -2.00 -22.94
N PHE A 54 -10.20 -1.28 -22.20
CA PHE A 54 -8.93 -1.82 -21.72
C PHE A 54 -9.17 -3.04 -20.82
N GLU A 55 -8.63 -4.19 -21.20
CA GLU A 55 -9.04 -5.46 -20.60
C GLU A 55 -8.30 -5.81 -19.30
N LEU A 56 -7.26 -5.05 -18.94
CA LEU A 56 -6.51 -5.27 -17.71
C LEU A 56 -6.98 -4.33 -16.59
N THR A 57 -6.79 -4.79 -15.36
CA THR A 57 -7.01 -4.00 -14.15
C THR A 57 -5.96 -4.35 -13.10
N LEU A 58 -5.77 -3.47 -12.13
CA LEU A 58 -4.95 -3.74 -10.95
C LEU A 58 -5.81 -4.45 -9.90
N ALA A 59 -5.37 -5.62 -9.46
CA ALA A 59 -6.11 -6.44 -8.52
C ALA A 59 -5.25 -6.79 -7.31
N ALA A 60 -5.85 -6.65 -6.13
CA ALA A 60 -5.24 -7.09 -4.89
C ALA A 60 -5.35 -8.61 -4.72
N ARG A 61 -4.29 -9.21 -4.19
CA ARG A 61 -4.26 -10.59 -3.69
C ARG A 61 -3.66 -10.56 -2.29
N SER A 62 -4.22 -11.35 -1.38
CA SER A 62 -3.52 -11.66 -0.13
C SER A 62 -2.35 -12.59 -0.45
N ASP A 63 -1.13 -12.16 -0.18
CA ASP A 63 0.06 -12.99 -0.28
C ASP A 63 0.49 -13.41 1.12
N GLY A 64 -0.27 -14.38 1.65
CA GLY A 64 -0.27 -14.80 3.05
C GLY A 64 -0.75 -13.67 3.95
N ASN A 65 0.19 -12.77 4.25
CA ASN A 65 0.16 -11.97 5.45
C ASN A 65 0.21 -10.45 5.11
N SER A 66 0.49 -10.08 3.84
CA SER A 66 0.38 -8.72 3.27
C SER A 66 -0.51 -8.69 2.02
N ARG A 67 -1.17 -7.56 1.76
CA ARG A 67 -1.82 -7.30 0.46
C ARG A 67 -0.76 -6.97 -0.59
N LYS A 68 -0.84 -7.60 -1.76
CA LYS A 68 -0.05 -7.26 -2.95
C LYS A 68 -0.95 -7.02 -4.15
N TYR A 69 -0.53 -6.15 -5.04
CA TYR A 69 -1.25 -5.76 -6.23
C TYR A 69 -0.58 -6.32 -7.49
N TYR A 70 -1.40 -6.74 -8.46
CA TYR A 70 -0.98 -7.39 -9.69
C TYR A 70 -1.85 -6.96 -10.86
N TRP A 71 -1.39 -7.23 -12.07
CA TRP A 71 -2.22 -7.15 -13.26
C TRP A 71 -3.14 -8.35 -13.36
N ARG A 72 -4.37 -8.11 -13.80
CA ARG A 72 -5.37 -9.16 -14.02
C ARG A 72 -6.29 -8.78 -15.16
N PHE A 73 -6.61 -9.74 -16.03
CA PHE A 73 -7.67 -9.55 -17.01
C PHE A 73 -9.04 -9.44 -16.33
N LYS A 74 -9.85 -8.45 -16.75
CA LYS A 74 -11.22 -8.23 -16.28
C LYS A 74 -12.15 -9.39 -16.68
N SER A 75 -12.00 -9.88 -17.93
CA SER A 75 -12.84 -10.92 -18.52
C SER A 75 -12.48 -12.33 -18.04
N SER A 76 -13.49 -13.18 -17.82
CA SER A 76 -13.33 -14.62 -17.55
C SER A 76 -12.96 -15.44 -18.78
N LYS A 77 -13.10 -14.88 -19.98
CA LYS A 77 -12.69 -15.54 -21.22
C LYS A 77 -11.16 -15.54 -21.40
N ARG A 78 -10.45 -14.72 -20.62
CA ARG A 78 -8.99 -14.62 -20.60
C ARG A 78 -8.42 -15.09 -19.26
N ASP A 79 -7.10 -15.14 -19.17
CA ASP A 79 -6.36 -15.55 -17.99
C ASP A 79 -6.62 -14.60 -16.79
N ARG A 80 -7.49 -15.02 -15.86
CA ARG A 80 -7.77 -14.28 -14.63
C ARG A 80 -6.73 -14.50 -13.53
N LYS A 81 -5.54 -15.02 -13.85
CA LYS A 81 -4.42 -15.09 -12.91
C LYS A 81 -3.91 -13.71 -12.56
N TYR A 82 -3.27 -13.65 -11.40
CA TYR A 82 -2.55 -12.48 -10.93
C TYR A 82 -1.15 -12.52 -11.54
N ASN A 83 -0.90 -11.61 -12.47
CA ASN A 83 0.27 -11.61 -13.33
C ASN A 83 1.08 -10.33 -13.13
N ARG A 84 2.36 -10.39 -13.52
CA ARG A 84 3.19 -9.20 -13.72
C ARG A 84 3.09 -8.77 -15.18
N LEU A 85 3.42 -7.53 -15.49
CA LEU A 85 3.28 -6.99 -16.84
C LEU A 85 4.06 -7.81 -17.89
N HIS A 86 5.15 -8.46 -17.48
CA HIS A 86 5.99 -9.31 -18.34
C HIS A 86 5.47 -10.74 -18.56
N ALA A 87 4.32 -11.11 -17.99
CA ALA A 87 3.73 -12.43 -18.22
C ALA A 87 3.31 -12.59 -19.69
N ASP A 88 3.55 -13.77 -20.26
CA ASP A 88 3.35 -14.03 -21.70
C ASP A 88 1.93 -13.65 -22.18
N SER A 89 0.90 -13.98 -21.40
CA SER A 89 -0.50 -13.66 -21.72
C SER A 89 -0.79 -12.15 -21.76
N ILE A 90 -0.07 -11.36 -20.96
CA ILE A 90 -0.17 -9.90 -20.97
C ILE A 90 0.66 -9.34 -22.12
N VAL A 91 1.90 -9.79 -22.29
CA VAL A 91 2.78 -9.33 -23.37
C VAL A 91 2.13 -9.54 -24.73
N GLU A 92 1.51 -10.70 -24.96
CA GLU A 92 0.78 -11.00 -26.18
C GLU A 92 -0.36 -10.01 -26.44
N TYR A 93 -1.17 -9.70 -25.41
CA TYR A 93 -2.23 -8.70 -25.51
C TYR A 93 -1.68 -7.30 -25.80
N LEU A 94 -0.57 -6.92 -25.17
CA LEU A 94 0.02 -5.59 -25.33
C LEU A 94 0.71 -5.39 -26.68
N ARG A 95 0.94 -6.44 -27.49
CA ARG A 95 1.59 -6.30 -28.81
C ARG A 95 0.90 -5.32 -29.74
N VAL A 96 -0.44 -5.24 -29.67
CA VAL A 96 -1.26 -4.38 -30.54
C VAL A 96 -1.25 -2.90 -30.13
N PHE A 97 -0.68 -2.57 -28.97
CA PHE A 97 -0.59 -1.20 -28.48
C PHE A 97 0.62 -0.49 -29.08
N ASP A 98 0.53 0.82 -29.25
CA ASP A 98 1.67 1.67 -29.61
C ASP A 98 2.69 1.75 -28.46
N ASP A 99 3.89 2.24 -28.79
CA ASP A 99 5.00 2.28 -27.85
C ASP A 99 4.79 3.27 -26.71
N GLU A 100 4.03 4.35 -26.92
CA GLU A 100 3.71 5.32 -25.88
C GLU A 100 2.80 4.69 -24.82
N ARG A 101 1.73 3.99 -25.23
CA ARG A 101 0.86 3.25 -24.31
C ARG A 101 1.62 2.15 -23.57
N LYS A 102 2.52 1.43 -24.26
CA LYS A 102 3.38 0.42 -23.64
C LYS A 102 4.32 1.05 -22.61
N LEU A 103 4.85 2.24 -22.87
CA LEU A 103 5.69 2.98 -21.93
C LEU A 103 4.91 3.33 -20.66
N ARG A 104 3.70 3.88 -20.79
CA ARG A 104 2.83 4.20 -19.64
C ARG A 104 2.55 2.97 -18.78
N LEU A 105 2.25 1.84 -19.40
CA LEU A 105 2.01 0.59 -18.67
C LEU A 105 3.25 0.10 -17.91
N LYS A 106 4.45 0.31 -18.45
CA LYS A 106 5.71 0.00 -17.75
C LYS A 106 5.93 0.93 -16.56
N GLU A 107 5.69 2.23 -16.71
CA GLU A 107 5.73 3.20 -15.61
C GLU A 107 4.76 2.80 -14.49
N THR A 108 3.52 2.41 -14.84
CA THR A 108 2.55 1.89 -13.87
C THR A 108 3.03 0.60 -13.20
N GLU A 109 3.65 -0.32 -13.93
CA GLU A 109 4.22 -1.54 -13.34
C GLU A 109 5.33 -1.21 -12.34
N GLU A 110 6.25 -0.30 -12.68
CA GLU A 110 7.31 0.18 -11.79
C GLU A 110 6.72 0.75 -10.50
N GLU A 111 5.74 1.64 -10.62
CA GLU A 111 5.03 2.20 -9.46
C GLU A 111 4.35 1.10 -8.61
N LEU A 112 3.74 0.11 -9.26
CA LEU A 112 3.16 -1.04 -8.56
C LEU A 112 4.21 -1.87 -7.81
N ILE A 113 5.43 -1.99 -8.34
CA ILE A 113 6.55 -2.64 -7.63
C ILE A 113 6.88 -1.86 -6.36
N TYR A 114 7.00 -0.54 -6.45
CA TYR A 114 7.30 0.31 -5.29
C TYR A 114 6.19 0.25 -4.24
N ILE A 115 4.91 0.30 -4.65
CA ILE A 115 3.78 0.16 -3.73
C ILE A 115 3.84 -1.19 -3.01
N ASN A 116 4.02 -2.29 -3.75
CA ASN A 116 4.13 -3.62 -3.15
C ASN A 116 5.32 -3.77 -2.20
N ALA A 117 6.47 -3.17 -2.53
CA ALA A 117 7.64 -3.17 -1.66
C ALA A 117 7.36 -2.41 -0.35
N ASN A 118 6.75 -1.22 -0.43
CA ASN A 118 6.37 -0.44 0.75
C ASN A 118 5.35 -1.17 1.63
N LEU A 119 4.32 -1.79 1.04
CA LEU A 119 3.33 -2.57 1.79
C LEU A 119 3.98 -3.74 2.55
N LYS A 120 4.99 -4.39 1.95
CA LYS A 120 5.77 -5.44 2.62
C LYS A 120 6.56 -4.88 3.81
N LEU A 121 7.20 -3.71 3.65
CA LEU A 121 7.98 -3.05 4.71
C LEU A 121 7.09 -2.59 5.86
N ILE A 122 5.98 -1.92 5.55
CA ILE A 122 4.99 -1.46 6.55
C ILE A 122 4.50 -2.62 7.40
N LYS A 123 4.16 -3.74 6.75
CA LYS A 123 3.77 -4.93 7.48
C LYS A 123 4.88 -5.40 8.42
N GLY A 124 6.12 -5.50 7.95
CA GLY A 124 7.25 -5.88 8.79
C GLY A 124 7.44 -4.96 9.99
N MET A 125 7.21 -3.64 9.82
CA MET A 125 7.21 -2.67 10.91
C MET A 125 6.08 -2.93 11.92
N LEU A 126 4.85 -3.16 11.45
CA LEU A 126 3.70 -3.45 12.32
C LEU A 126 3.90 -4.75 13.09
N ASP A 127 4.31 -5.83 12.41
CA ASP A 127 4.56 -7.12 13.04
C ASP A 127 5.68 -6.99 14.12
N SER A 128 6.73 -6.20 13.86
CA SER A 128 7.81 -5.96 14.84
C SER A 128 7.34 -5.14 16.05
N ILE A 129 6.44 -4.17 15.84
CA ILE A 129 5.84 -3.39 16.93
C ILE A 129 4.98 -4.30 17.79
N ASP A 130 4.12 -5.11 17.19
CA ASP A 130 3.22 -6.01 17.90
C ASP A 130 4.03 -7.04 18.71
N GLN A 131 5.08 -7.65 18.12
CA GLN A 131 6.00 -8.54 18.85
C GLN A 131 6.66 -7.86 20.05
N SER A 132 7.16 -6.63 19.87
CA SER A 132 7.81 -5.88 20.96
C SER A 132 6.84 -5.55 22.10
N VAL A 133 5.55 -5.36 21.79
CA VAL A 133 4.50 -5.15 22.78
C VAL A 133 4.22 -6.42 23.58
N ASP A 134 4.16 -7.57 22.90
CA ASP A 134 3.93 -8.87 23.52
C ASP A 134 5.09 -9.28 24.44
N GLU A 135 6.35 -9.18 23.97
CA GLU A 135 7.55 -9.46 24.77
C GLU A 135 7.61 -8.62 26.05
N LYS A 136 7.22 -7.34 25.96
CA LYS A 136 7.15 -6.45 27.11
C LYS A 136 6.06 -6.86 28.10
N ALA A 137 4.94 -7.39 27.63
CA ALA A 137 3.88 -7.90 28.48
C ALA A 137 4.32 -9.17 29.21
N GLU A 138 4.98 -10.09 28.51
CA GLU A 138 5.56 -11.31 29.08
C GLU A 138 6.60 -11.00 30.16
N LEU A 139 7.55 -10.10 29.88
CA LEU A 139 8.56 -9.68 30.86
C LEU A 139 7.94 -9.08 32.13
N ARG A 140 6.85 -8.34 32.00
CA ARG A 140 6.13 -7.80 33.17
C ARG A 140 5.45 -8.88 33.99
N SER A 141 4.89 -9.89 33.34
CA SER A 141 4.27 -11.03 34.03
C SER A 141 5.29 -11.94 34.73
N ALA A 142 6.53 -11.99 34.25
CA ALA A 142 7.60 -12.79 34.84
C ALA A 142 8.28 -12.15 36.07
N ILE A 143 8.03 -10.87 36.33
CA ILE A 143 8.63 -10.10 37.45
C ILE A 143 7.67 -10.00 38.67
N ILE A 144 6.43 -10.48 38.53
CA ILE A 144 5.43 -10.61 39.60
C ILE A 144 5.39 -12.07 40.06
#